data_AF-A0A9P6V3C6-F1
#
_entry.id   AF-A0A9P6V3C6-F1
#
_cell.length_a   1.000
_cell.length_b   1.000
_cell.length_c   1.000
_cell.angle_alpha   90.00
_cell.angle_beta   90.00
_cell.angle_gamma   90.00
#
_symmetry.space_group_name_H-M   'P 1'
#
loop_
_entity.id
_entity.type
_entity.pdbx_description
1 polymer ?
#
loop_
_entity_poly.entity_id
_entity_poly.type
_entity_poly.pdbx_seq_one_letter_code
_entity_poly.pdbx_strand_id
1 'polypeptide(L)'
;MSSIIQPVPITNENFARWGQVVRLPDADPNAVQVNQGTAQKFSHLAEFINLRPASTDSANPNPALTPATANIAIFKCYKPVQTPTFGIKLLERHSYSSQMFMPMGGD
;
A
#
# COMPACT_ATOMS: atom_id res chain seq x y z
N MET A 1 6.62 22.93 -18.78
CA MET A 1 7.97 22.32 -18.89
C MET A 1 7.87 20.91 -18.34
N SER A 2 8.37 19.91 -19.07
CA SER A 2 8.44 18.53 -18.54
C SER A 2 9.57 18.46 -17.52
N SER A 3 9.25 18.22 -16.25
CA SER A 3 10.26 18.03 -15.20
C SER A 3 10.73 16.58 -15.22
N ILE A 4 12.03 16.36 -15.39
CA ILE A 4 12.63 15.04 -15.17
C ILE A 4 12.60 14.76 -13.66
N ILE A 5 12.04 13.62 -13.28
CA ILE A 5 12.02 13.14 -11.89
C ILE A 5 13.03 12.00 -11.78
N GLN A 6 13.92 12.08 -10.80
CA GLN A 6 14.88 11.02 -10.49
C GLN A 6 14.32 10.14 -9.36
N PRO A 7 14.28 8.80 -9.52
CA PRO A 7 13.89 7.93 -8.43
C PRO A 7 14.92 7.99 -7.31
N VAL A 8 14.45 7.94 -6.07
CA VAL A 8 15.28 7.80 -4.87
C VAL A 8 14.96 6.46 -4.21
N PRO A 9 15.88 5.90 -3.39
CA PRO A 9 15.59 4.67 -2.65
C PRO A 9 14.32 4.80 -1.82
N ILE A 10 13.50 3.73 -1.83
CA ILE A 10 12.32 3.66 -0.99
C ILE A 10 12.74 3.44 0.47
N THR A 11 12.32 4.36 1.34
CA THR A 11 12.47 4.26 2.80
C THR A 11 11.18 4.74 3.45
N ASN A 12 11.00 4.49 4.75
CA ASN A 12 9.82 4.95 5.48
C ASN A 12 9.74 6.49 5.41
N GLU A 13 10.87 7.18 5.56
CA GLU A 13 10.98 8.64 5.60
C GLU A 13 10.73 9.24 4.22
N ASN A 14 11.36 8.68 3.18
CA ASN A 14 11.17 9.13 1.81
C ASN A 14 9.71 8.95 1.38
N PHE A 15 9.03 7.88 1.82
CA PHE A 15 7.67 7.57 1.39
C PHE A 15 6.54 8.16 2.26
N ALA A 16 6.86 8.71 3.44
CA ALA A 16 5.89 9.07 4.49
C ALA A 16 4.76 10.02 4.03
N ARG A 17 5.02 10.90 3.06
CA ARG A 17 4.01 11.84 2.55
C ARG A 17 2.96 11.18 1.62
N TRP A 18 3.19 9.95 1.17
CA TRP A 18 2.32 9.23 0.24
C TRP A 18 1.71 7.97 0.84
N GLY A 19 2.36 7.37 1.84
CA GLY A 19 1.86 6.16 2.49
C GLY A 19 2.90 5.54 3.42
N GLN A 20 2.83 4.22 3.57
CA GLN A 20 3.69 3.44 4.46
C GLN A 20 4.44 2.35 3.68
N VAL A 21 5.66 2.05 4.09
CA VAL A 21 6.47 0.97 3.53
C VAL A 21 6.36 -0.24 4.45
N VAL A 22 5.79 -1.34 3.96
CA VAL A 22 5.78 -2.61 4.69
C VAL A 22 7.13 -3.30 4.45
N ARG A 23 7.96 -3.31 5.48
CA ARG A 23 9.27 -3.98 5.48
C ARG A 23 9.56 -4.55 6.86
N LEU A 24 10.58 -5.41 6.96
CA LEU A 24 11.17 -5.75 8.25
C LEU A 24 11.77 -4.47 8.86
N PRO A 25 11.35 -4.06 10.07
CA PRO A 25 11.95 -2.91 10.75
C PRO A 25 13.39 -3.22 11.19
N ASP A 26 14.25 -2.20 11.18
CA ASP A 26 15.62 -2.34 11.69
C ASP A 26 15.62 -2.48 13.22
N ALA A 27 14.67 -1.83 13.88
CA ALA A 27 14.33 -1.99 15.29
C ALA A 27 12.83 -1.74 15.50
N ASP A 28 12.20 -2.55 16.35
CA ASP A 28 10.81 -2.33 16.78
C ASP A 28 10.68 -2.75 18.26
N PRO A 29 10.48 -1.79 19.18
CA PRO A 29 10.35 -2.10 20.61
C PRO A 29 9.07 -2.89 20.93
N ASN A 30 8.11 -2.94 20.00
CA ASN A 30 6.87 -3.71 20.14
C ASN A 30 6.94 -5.08 19.46
N ALA A 31 8.09 -5.44 18.86
CA ALA A 31 8.26 -6.76 18.29
C ALA A 31 8.26 -7.81 19.40
N VAL A 32 7.40 -8.82 19.24
CA VAL A 32 7.24 -9.89 20.24
C VAL A 32 7.72 -11.22 19.69
N GLN A 33 8.41 -11.99 20.53
CA GLN A 33 8.68 -13.39 20.24
C GLN A 33 7.39 -14.18 20.40
N VAL A 34 7.05 -14.96 19.38
CA VAL A 34 5.86 -15.81 19.33
C VAL A 34 6.28 -17.26 19.05
N ASN A 35 5.33 -18.20 19.12
CA ASN A 35 5.58 -19.62 18.87
C ASN A 35 6.76 -20.17 19.71
N GLN A 36 6.78 -19.83 21.00
CA GLN A 36 7.84 -20.24 21.94
C GLN A 36 9.25 -19.80 21.51
N GLY A 37 9.36 -18.63 20.87
CA GLY A 37 10.64 -18.04 20.45
C GLY A 37 11.14 -18.50 19.09
N THR A 38 10.32 -19.19 18.31
CA THR A 38 10.67 -19.64 16.95
C THR A 38 10.31 -18.62 15.86
N ALA A 39 9.56 -17.57 16.20
CA ALA A 39 9.23 -16.50 15.27
C ALA A 39 9.16 -15.15 15.99
N GLN A 40 9.47 -14.09 15.27
CA GLN A 40 9.30 -12.71 15.71
C GLN A 40 8.12 -12.09 14.96
N LYS A 41 7.15 -11.53 15.69
CA LYS A 41 6.00 -10.85 15.13
C LYS A 41 6.20 -9.34 15.20
N PHE A 42 6.12 -8.69 14.04
CA PHE A 42 6.05 -7.24 13.90
C PHE A 42 4.60 -6.88 13.57
N SER A 43 3.98 -6.05 14.41
CA SER A 43 2.55 -5.71 14.28
C SER A 43 2.40 -4.29 13.75
N HIS A 44 1.26 -3.99 13.10
CA HIS A 44 0.90 -2.63 12.68
C HIS A 44 1.91 -1.93 11.74
N LEU A 45 2.54 -2.69 10.83
CA LEU A 45 3.50 -2.14 9.85
C LEU A 45 2.87 -1.17 8.83
N ALA A 46 1.55 -1.27 8.62
CA ALA A 46 0.77 -0.34 7.82
C ALA A 46 -0.70 -0.35 8.23
N GLU A 47 -1.42 0.71 7.89
CA GLU A 47 -2.86 0.82 8.05
C GLU A 47 -3.59 0.33 6.78
N PHE A 48 -4.73 -0.33 6.98
CA PHE A 48 -5.63 -0.69 5.90
C PHE A 48 -6.93 0.09 6.05
N ILE A 49 -7.10 1.10 5.20
CA ILE A 49 -8.14 2.12 5.32
C ILE A 49 -9.29 1.81 4.36
N ASN A 50 -10.52 1.86 4.89
CA ASN A 50 -11.75 1.83 4.11
C ASN A 50 -12.68 2.94 4.62
N LEU A 51 -12.91 3.95 3.77
CA LEU A 51 -13.78 5.10 4.08
C LEU A 51 -15.19 4.94 3.49
N ARG A 52 -15.50 3.77 2.92
CA ARG A 52 -16.83 3.48 2.39
C ARG A 52 -17.79 3.17 3.55
N PRO A 53 -19.08 3.52 3.40
CA PRO A 53 -20.07 3.31 4.45
C PRO A 53 -20.25 1.81 4.72
N ALA A 54 -20.56 1.46 5.97
CA ALA A 54 -20.83 0.08 6.36
C ALA A 54 -22.18 -0.44 5.81
N SER A 55 -23.10 0.47 5.47
CA SER A 55 -24.47 0.19 5.01
C SER A 55 -24.86 1.13 3.86
N THR A 56 -25.87 0.73 3.07
CA THR A 56 -26.50 1.56 2.01
C THR A 56 -27.82 2.20 2.45
N ASP A 57 -28.17 2.09 3.73
CA ASP A 57 -29.42 2.66 4.26
C ASP A 57 -29.45 4.20 4.20
N SER A 58 -30.60 4.77 4.58
CA SER A 58 -30.85 6.20 4.57
C SER A 58 -29.95 7.01 5.52
N ALA A 59 -29.20 6.38 6.41
CA ALA A 59 -28.20 7.03 7.25
C ALA A 59 -26.83 7.15 6.57
N ASN A 60 -26.65 6.61 5.36
CA ASN A 60 -25.42 6.71 4.60
C ASN A 60 -25.13 8.18 4.20
N PRO A 61 -24.01 8.77 4.67
CA PRO A 61 -23.65 10.16 4.34
C PRO A 61 -23.26 10.35 2.87
N ASN A 62 -23.05 9.27 2.10
CA ASN A 62 -22.82 9.32 0.67
C ASN A 62 -23.56 8.18 -0.06
N PRO A 63 -24.81 8.39 -0.48
CA PRO A 63 -25.65 7.38 -1.12
C PRO A 63 -25.09 6.80 -2.44
N ALA A 64 -24.14 7.50 -3.08
CA ALA A 64 -23.48 7.03 -4.29
C ALA A 64 -22.40 5.96 -4.02
N LEU A 65 -21.98 5.79 -2.77
CA LEU A 65 -21.00 4.78 -2.36
C LEU A 65 -21.68 3.54 -1.82
N THR A 66 -21.30 2.38 -2.34
CA THR A 66 -21.67 1.09 -1.78
C THR A 66 -20.63 0.64 -0.73
N PRO A 67 -21.02 -0.14 0.28
CA PRO A 67 -20.08 -0.83 1.15
C PRO A 67 -19.03 -1.63 0.37
N ALA A 68 -17.87 -1.80 0.99
CA ALA A 68 -16.80 -2.65 0.47
C ALA A 68 -16.06 -3.34 1.61
N THR A 69 -15.40 -4.44 1.28
CA THR A 69 -14.51 -5.18 2.16
C THR A 69 -13.10 -5.19 1.60
N ALA A 70 -12.12 -5.51 2.44
CA ALA A 70 -10.76 -5.75 1.98
C ALA A 70 -10.73 -6.90 0.97
N ASN A 71 -10.02 -6.72 -0.14
CA ASN A 71 -9.83 -7.75 -1.16
C ASN A 71 -8.35 -8.12 -1.26
N ILE A 72 -8.05 -9.41 -1.39
CA ILE A 72 -6.71 -9.93 -1.65
C ILE A 72 -6.69 -10.39 -3.10
N ALA A 73 -5.81 -9.80 -3.91
CA ALA A 73 -5.69 -10.08 -5.33
C ALA A 73 -4.24 -10.25 -5.75
N ILE A 74 -4.01 -11.07 -6.78
CA ILE A 74 -2.71 -11.25 -7.41
C ILE A 74 -2.70 -10.46 -8.73
N PHE A 75 -1.73 -9.58 -8.88
CA PHE A 75 -1.46 -8.87 -10.12
C PHE A 75 -0.27 -9.53 -10.81
N LYS A 76 -0.51 -10.13 -11.99
CA LYS A 76 0.57 -10.62 -12.86
C LYS A 76 0.97 -9.53 -13.85
N CYS A 77 2.04 -8.80 -13.55
CA CYS A 77 2.60 -7.81 -14.47
C CYS A 77 3.33 -8.51 -15.62
N TYR A 78 2.86 -8.35 -16.86
CA TYR A 78 3.37 -9.13 -17.99
C TYR A 78 4.66 -8.60 -18.63
N LYS A 79 4.93 -7.29 -18.52
CA LYS A 79 6.06 -6.65 -19.19
C LYS A 79 6.72 -5.63 -18.26
N PRO A 80 7.99 -5.81 -17.86
CA PRO A 80 8.74 -4.77 -17.18
C PRO A 80 9.03 -3.60 -18.13
N VAL A 81 9.20 -2.41 -17.57
CA VAL A 81 9.72 -1.27 -18.34
C VAL A 81 11.20 -1.53 -18.64
N GLN A 82 11.55 -1.64 -19.92
CA GLN A 82 12.92 -1.98 -20.35
C GLN A 82 13.80 -0.76 -20.64
N THR A 83 13.25 0.45 -20.57
CA THR A 83 13.98 1.68 -20.83
C THR A 83 14.38 2.38 -19.52
N PRO A 84 15.58 2.97 -19.43
CA PRO A 84 16.03 3.70 -18.24
C PRO A 84 15.23 5.00 -18.03
N THR A 85 14.48 5.44 -19.03
CA THR A 85 13.62 6.62 -18.98
C THR A 85 12.31 6.30 -19.66
N PHE A 86 11.19 6.70 -19.05
CA PHE A 86 9.86 6.53 -19.62
C PHE A 86 8.96 7.70 -19.21
N GLY A 87 7.98 8.02 -20.05
CA GLY A 87 7.05 9.12 -19.80
C GLY A 87 5.84 8.67 -18.98
N ILE A 88 5.57 9.37 -17.88
CA ILE A 88 4.33 9.20 -17.10
C ILE A 88 3.33 10.26 -17.54
N LYS A 89 2.17 9.84 -18.04
CA LYS A 89 1.11 10.74 -18.53
C LYS A 89 -0.16 10.71 -17.68
N LEU A 90 -0.33 9.66 -16.87
CA LEU A 90 -1.51 9.42 -16.07
C LEU A 90 -1.09 8.86 -14.71
N LEU A 91 -1.77 9.30 -13.67
CA LEU A 91 -1.72 8.74 -12.32
C LEU A 91 -3.14 8.46 -11.87
N GLU A 92 -3.30 7.44 -11.04
CA GLU A 92 -4.59 7.08 -10.43
C GLU A 92 -4.58 7.33 -8.92
N ARG A 93 -5.78 7.37 -8.32
CA ARG A 93 -5.95 7.42 -6.86
C ARG A 93 -7.21 6.69 -6.44
N HIS A 94 -7.19 6.09 -5.26
CA HIS A 94 -8.36 5.50 -4.60
C HIS A 94 -8.85 6.44 -3.50
N SER A 95 -9.88 7.23 -3.78
CA SER A 95 -10.32 8.30 -2.87
C SER A 95 -10.97 7.80 -1.56
N TYR A 96 -11.31 6.51 -1.47
CA TYR A 96 -12.06 5.93 -0.36
C TYR A 96 -11.43 4.68 0.25
N SER A 97 -10.21 4.31 -0.16
CA SER A 97 -9.54 3.13 0.36
C SER A 97 -8.02 3.22 0.19
N SER A 98 -7.27 2.54 1.06
CA SER A 98 -5.87 2.25 0.81
C SER A 98 -5.69 1.17 -0.25
N GLN A 99 -4.52 1.12 -0.87
CA GLN A 99 -4.07 0.03 -1.74
C GLN A 99 -2.64 -0.35 -1.34
N MET A 100 -2.35 -1.65 -1.28
CA MET A 100 -1.03 -2.20 -0.95
C MET A 100 -0.58 -3.12 -2.09
N PHE A 101 0.71 -3.04 -2.45
CA PHE A 101 1.37 -4.01 -3.30
C PHE A 101 2.52 -4.66 -2.51
N MET A 102 2.56 -6.00 -2.53
CA MET A 102 3.63 -6.79 -1.91
C MET A 102 4.21 -7.74 -2.98
N PRO A 103 5.51 -7.65 -3.33
CA PRO A 103 6.12 -8.55 -4.29
C PRO A 103 6.16 -9.97 -3.71
N MET A 104 5.85 -10.96 -4.55
CA MET A 104 5.81 -12.39 -4.18
C MET A 104 7.03 -13.19 -4.66
N GLY A 105 8.13 -12.52 -5.04
CA GLY A 105 9.42 -13.15 -5.36
C GLY A 105 9.64 -13.49 -6.83
N GLY A 106 9.47 -12.52 -7.73
CA GLY A 106 9.73 -12.69 -9.18
C GLY A 106 10.34 -11.45 -9.83
N ASP A 107 11.03 -10.61 -9.05
CA ASP A 107 11.72 -9.42 -9.53
C ASP A 107 13.20 -9.72 -9.83
#